data_AF-A0A6G2QK42-F1
#
_entry.id   AF-A0A6G2QK42-F1
#
_cell.length_a   1.000
_cell.length_b   1.000
_cell.length_c   1.000
_cell.angle_alpha   90.00
_cell.angle_beta   90.00
_cell.angle_gamma   90.00
#
_symmetry.space_group_name_H-M   'P 1'
#
loop_
_entity.id
_entity.type
_entity.pdbx_description
1 polymer ?
#
loop_
_entity_poly.entity_id
_entity_poly.type
_entity_poly.pdbx_seq_one_letter_code
_entity_poly.pdbx_strand_id
1 'polypeptide(L)'
;MNRVRTNSRSRTRTRTGGTASGRSGGSRRSAGQGSRGPSGQVEFALPVTVTPALPAVRDFAELPLPAQMLAALGHEGVTVPFP
;
A
#
# COMPACT_ATOMS: atom_id res chain seq x y z
N MET A 1 -42.70 -32.17 7.27
CA MET A 1 -42.18 -32.78 6.02
C MET A 1 -41.82 -31.68 5.01
N ASN A 2 -40.55 -31.59 4.61
CA ASN A 2 -39.99 -30.60 3.66
C ASN A 2 -40.32 -30.92 2.19
N ARG A 3 -40.66 -29.92 1.36
CA ARG A 3 -40.38 -29.95 -0.09
C ARG A 3 -40.04 -28.56 -0.64
N VAL A 4 -38.79 -28.44 -1.08
CA VAL A 4 -38.19 -27.32 -1.81
C VAL A 4 -38.85 -27.16 -3.18
N ARG A 5 -39.21 -25.93 -3.56
CA ARG A 5 -39.69 -25.57 -4.91
C ARG A 5 -38.74 -24.52 -5.50
N THR A 6 -38.00 -24.97 -6.51
CA THR A 6 -37.03 -24.23 -7.32
C THR A 6 -37.68 -23.09 -8.10
N ASN A 7 -37.03 -21.93 -8.09
CA ASN A 7 -37.45 -20.68 -8.72
C ASN A 7 -37.13 -20.68 -10.23
N SER A 8 -38.17 -20.52 -11.04
CA SER A 8 -38.14 -20.53 -12.51
C SER A 8 -37.59 -19.22 -13.08
N ARG A 9 -36.45 -19.30 -13.77
CA ARG A 9 -35.93 -18.20 -14.59
C ARG A 9 -36.69 -18.11 -15.91
N SER A 10 -37.30 -16.96 -16.12
CA SER A 10 -38.07 -16.50 -17.29
C SER A 10 -37.81 -14.98 -17.33
N ARG A 11 -37.53 -14.25 -18.42
CA ARG A 11 -37.71 -14.40 -19.87
C ARG A 11 -37.05 -13.16 -20.50
N THR A 12 -36.26 -13.33 -21.57
CA THR A 12 -36.53 -12.83 -22.95
C THR A 12 -36.15 -11.36 -23.26
N ARG A 13 -35.45 -11.17 -24.40
CA ARG A 13 -35.62 -10.13 -25.47
C ARG A 13 -34.24 -9.70 -26.03
N THR A 14 -33.94 -9.51 -27.32
CA THR A 14 -34.63 -9.65 -28.62
C THR A 14 -33.57 -9.50 -29.74
N ARG A 15 -33.66 -10.33 -30.79
CA ARG A 15 -33.32 -10.18 -32.23
C ARG A 15 -32.23 -9.18 -32.68
N THR A 16 -31.38 -9.65 -33.61
CA THR A 16 -31.37 -9.24 -35.05
C THR A 16 -30.44 -10.16 -35.85
N GLY A 17 -30.90 -10.63 -37.02
CA GLY A 17 -30.10 -11.37 -38.00
C GLY A 17 -29.54 -10.46 -39.10
N GLY A 18 -28.62 -10.98 -39.90
CA GLY A 18 -28.20 -10.40 -41.19
C GLY A 18 -26.72 -10.58 -41.51
N THR A 19 -26.41 -11.48 -42.44
CA THR A 19 -25.11 -11.55 -43.14
C THR A 19 -24.98 -10.40 -44.13
N ALA A 20 -23.87 -9.65 -44.09
CA ALA A 20 -23.45 -8.81 -45.22
C ALA A 20 -21.91 -8.72 -45.31
N SER A 21 -21.41 -9.16 -46.46
CA SER A 21 -20.05 -9.02 -46.96
C SER A 21 -19.74 -7.54 -47.25
N GLY A 22 -18.54 -7.05 -46.89
CA GLY A 22 -18.07 -5.70 -47.20
C GLY A 22 -16.56 -5.59 -47.17
N ARG A 23 -15.95 -5.49 -48.35
CA ARG A 23 -14.52 -5.49 -48.65
C ARG A 23 -13.88 -4.10 -48.48
N SER A 24 -12.61 -4.10 -48.06
CA SER A 24 -11.53 -3.15 -48.40
C SER A 24 -11.82 -1.64 -48.39
N GLY A 25 -11.21 -0.93 -47.43
CA GLY A 25 -11.00 0.51 -47.47
C GLY A 25 -9.83 0.90 -46.58
N GLY A 26 -8.60 0.84 -47.11
CA GLY A 26 -7.42 1.34 -46.41
C GLY A 26 -7.39 2.87 -46.40
N SER A 27 -7.09 3.46 -45.25
CA SER A 27 -6.45 4.77 -45.17
C SER A 27 -5.29 4.70 -44.18
N ARG A 28 -4.16 5.27 -44.59
CA ARG A 28 -2.83 5.12 -43.99
C ARG A 28 -2.58 6.27 -43.01
N ARG A 29 -2.11 5.90 -41.80
CA ARG A 29 -1.11 6.56 -40.95
C ARG A 29 -1.34 8.01 -40.47
N SER A 30 -1.42 8.18 -39.14
CA SER A 30 -0.61 9.16 -38.39
C SER A 30 -0.22 8.53 -37.05
N ALA A 31 1.05 8.18 -36.86
CA ALA A 31 1.97 9.00 -36.07
C ALA A 31 1.42 9.25 -34.66
N GLY A 32 1.85 8.41 -33.73
CA GLY A 32 1.52 8.51 -32.33
C GLY A 32 2.17 7.37 -31.57
N GLN A 33 3.47 7.19 -31.78
CA GLN A 33 4.30 6.42 -30.87
C GLN A 33 4.30 7.18 -29.54
N GLY A 34 3.25 6.97 -28.76
CA GLY A 34 3.24 7.25 -27.34
C GLY A 34 4.21 6.27 -26.71
N SER A 35 5.50 6.59 -26.84
CA SER A 35 6.52 6.09 -25.95
C SER A 35 5.94 6.26 -24.55
N ARG A 36 5.53 5.16 -23.92
CA ARG A 36 5.46 5.15 -22.47
C ARG A 36 6.91 5.41 -22.06
N GLY A 37 7.21 6.68 -21.84
CA GLY A 37 8.52 7.10 -21.35
C GLY A 37 8.86 6.22 -20.16
N PRO A 38 10.15 5.86 -19.99
CA PRO A 38 10.55 5.02 -18.88
C PRO A 38 9.91 5.60 -17.63
N SER A 39 9.10 4.78 -16.93
CA SER A 39 8.56 5.15 -15.63
C SER A 39 9.75 5.66 -14.84
N GLY A 40 9.77 6.97 -14.58
CA GLY A 40 10.90 7.66 -13.98
C GLY A 40 11.36 6.80 -12.83
N GLN A 41 12.59 6.31 -12.95
CA GLN A 41 13.22 5.47 -11.94
C GLN A 41 13.20 6.35 -10.70
N VAL A 42 12.34 6.04 -9.72
CA VAL A 42 12.22 6.85 -8.52
C VAL A 42 13.54 6.64 -7.78
N GLU A 43 14.42 7.63 -7.86
CA GLU A 43 15.66 7.65 -7.11
C GLU A 43 15.30 7.69 -5.63
N PHE A 44 15.63 6.61 -4.89
CA PHE A 44 15.54 6.60 -3.44
C PHE A 44 16.66 7.46 -2.88
N ALA A 45 16.37 8.75 -2.66
CA ALA A 45 17.25 9.61 -1.90
C ALA A 45 17.32 9.13 -0.45
N LEU A 46 18.53 9.07 0.12
CA LEU A 46 18.71 8.68 1.51
C LEU A 46 18.09 9.74 2.43
N PRO A 47 17.31 9.34 3.46
CA PRO A 47 16.76 10.29 4.41
C PRO A 47 17.89 10.93 5.23
N VAL A 48 17.81 12.25 5.40
CA VAL A 48 18.68 12.98 6.31
C VAL A 48 18.11 12.93 7.73
N THR A 49 18.96 12.64 8.71
CA THR A 49 18.58 12.66 10.12
C THR A 49 18.49 14.11 10.62
N VAL A 50 17.28 14.58 10.92
CA VAL A 50 17.02 15.93 11.47
C VAL A 50 16.81 15.94 12.98
N THR A 51 16.65 14.77 13.60
CA THR A 51 16.42 14.64 15.04
C THR A 51 17.69 15.06 15.79
N PRO A 52 17.63 16.08 16.66
CA PRO A 52 18.78 16.46 17.47
C PRO A 52 19.15 15.31 18.41
N ALA A 53 20.45 15.16 18.67
CA ALA A 53 20.93 14.20 19.66
C ALA A 53 20.35 14.54 21.03
N LEU A 54 19.87 13.51 21.74
CA LEU A 54 19.45 13.66 23.13
C LEU A 54 20.69 13.96 23.99
N PRO A 55 20.60 14.87 24.96
CA PRO A 55 21.69 15.12 25.88
C PRO A 55 21.98 13.85 26.70
N ALA A 56 23.26 13.63 27.01
CA ALA A 56 23.64 12.55 27.91
C ALA A 56 23.05 12.81 29.31
N VAL A 57 22.46 11.77 29.89
CA VAL A 57 21.90 11.76 31.25
C VAL A 57 22.79 10.96 32.18
N ARG A 58 22.79 11.31 33.47
CA ARG A 58 23.65 10.64 34.48
C ARG A 58 22.94 9.50 35.19
N ASP A 59 21.61 9.52 35.23
CA ASP A 59 20.76 8.57 35.95
C ASP A 59 19.42 8.38 35.22
N PHE A 60 18.80 7.20 35.35
CA PHE A 60 17.49 6.93 34.76
C PHE A 60 16.37 7.78 35.35
N ALA A 61 16.52 8.31 36.57
CA ALA A 61 15.55 9.21 37.21
C ALA A 61 15.43 10.57 36.51
N GLU A 62 16.41 10.96 35.69
CA GLU A 62 16.38 12.18 34.87
C GLU A 62 15.53 11.99 33.60
N LEU A 63 15.23 10.74 33.23
CA LEU A 63 14.42 10.41 32.08
C LEU A 63 12.94 10.29 32.48
N PRO A 64 12.00 10.73 31.63
CA PRO A 64 10.57 10.62 31.90
C PRO A 64 10.07 9.18 31.69
N LEU A 65 10.55 8.27 32.54
CA LEU A 65 10.26 6.84 32.48
C LEU A 65 9.13 6.46 33.44
N PRO A 66 8.31 5.44 33.11
CA PRO A 66 7.31 4.92 34.04
C PRO A 66 7.95 4.40 35.33
N ALA A 67 7.30 4.63 36.48
CA ALA A 67 7.82 4.22 37.79
C ALA A 67 8.12 2.71 37.88
N GLN A 68 7.30 1.87 37.25
CA GLN A 68 7.53 0.42 37.19
C GLN A 68 8.85 0.05 36.50
N MET A 69 9.29 0.85 35.52
CA MET A 69 10.52 0.60 34.79
C MET A 69 11.74 1.00 35.62
N LEU A 70 11.67 2.15 36.31
CA LEU A 70 12.71 2.55 37.25
C LEU A 70 12.87 1.53 38.39
N ALA A 71 11.76 0.99 38.90
CA ALA A 71 11.79 -0.06 39.92
C ALA A 71 12.45 -1.35 39.42
N ALA A 72 12.14 -1.77 38.19
CA ALA A 72 12.77 -2.94 37.57
C ALA A 72 14.27 -2.73 37.38
N LEU A 73 14.69 -1.56 36.86
CA LEU A 73 16.11 -1.23 36.69
C LEU A 73 16.86 -1.24 38.02
N GLY A 74 16.26 -0.68 39.08
CA GLY A 74 16.83 -0.72 40.43
C GLY A 74 16.94 -2.14 41.00
N HIS A 75 15.95 -3.01 40.75
CA HIS A 75 16.00 -4.42 41.15
C HIS A 75 17.13 -5.18 40.45
N GLU A 76 17.36 -4.91 39.16
CA GLU A 76 18.46 -5.49 38.38
C GLU A 76 19.82 -4.82 38.66
N GLY A 77 19.86 -3.80 39.53
CA GLY A 77 21.09 -3.07 39.86
C GLY A 77 21.61 -2.15 38.75
N VAL A 78 20.79 -1.86 37.73
CA VAL A 78 21.13 -1.00 36.60
C VAL A 78 20.70 0.43 36.93
N THR A 79 21.56 1.16 37.61
CA THR A 79 21.27 2.53 38.12
C THR A 79 21.74 3.65 37.18
N VAL A 80 22.73 3.38 36.33
CA VAL A 80 23.30 4.35 35.38
C VAL A 80 23.09 3.91 33.93
N PRO A 81 22.77 4.84 33.01
CA PRO A 81 22.59 4.53 31.60
C PRO A 81 23.91 4.16 30.92
N PHE A 82 23.84 3.32 29.91
CA PHE A 82 25.00 2.87 29.15
C PHE A 82 25.50 3.97 28.18
N PRO A 83 26.82 4.07 27.94
CA PRO A 83 27.39 4.92 26.89
C PRO A 83 26.97 4.51 25.47
#